data_AF-V9LKZ3-F1
#
_entry.id   AF-V9LKZ3-F1
#
_cell.length_a   1.000
_cell.length_b   1.000
_cell.length_c   1.000
_cell.angle_alpha   90.00
_cell.angle_beta   90.00
_cell.angle_gamma   90.00
#
_symmetry.space_group_name_H-M   'P 1'
#
loop_
_entity.id
_entity.type
_entity.pdbx_description
1 polymer ?
#
loop_
_entity_poly.entity_id
_entity_poly.type
_entity_poly.pdbx_seq_one_letter_code
_entity_poly.pdbx_strand_id
1 'polypeptide(L)'
;LLAEMCILIDENDNKIGADTKKNCHLNENINKGLIHRAFSVFLFNTENKLLLQQRSDAKITFPGCFTNSCCSHPLSNPGELEENNAIGVKRAAKRRLKAELGIPLEEVDLNEMDYLTRIYYKAQSDGIWGEHEVDYILFLRKNVTLNPDPNEIKSYCYVSKEEVRE
;
A
#
# COMPACT_ATOMS: atom_id res chain seq x y z
N LEU A 1 -7.88 -8.44 -10.30
CA LEU A 1 -7.28 -7.33 -9.51
C LEU A 1 -8.20 -6.11 -9.45
N LEU A 2 -8.72 -5.58 -10.56
CA LEU A 2 -9.56 -4.36 -10.55
C LEU A 2 -10.94 -4.48 -9.87
N ALA A 3 -11.45 -5.70 -9.66
CA ALA A 3 -12.74 -5.96 -9.03
C ALA A 3 -12.66 -6.07 -7.49
N GLU A 4 -11.47 -5.97 -6.90
CA GLU A 4 -11.31 -5.96 -5.45
C GLU A 4 -12.07 -4.77 -4.85
N MET A 5 -12.77 -4.98 -3.74
CA MET A 5 -13.56 -3.94 -3.10
C MET A 5 -12.68 -3.16 -2.11
N CYS A 6 -12.46 -1.88 -2.40
CA CYS A 6 -11.82 -0.93 -1.50
C CYS A 6 -12.82 -0.42 -0.45
N ILE A 7 -12.31 0.08 0.67
CA ILE A 7 -13.12 0.73 1.71
C ILE A 7 -13.28 2.21 1.32
N LEU A 8 -14.51 2.65 1.04
CA LEU A 8 -14.80 4.07 0.85
C LEU A 8 -14.92 4.76 2.21
N ILE A 9 -14.37 5.96 2.31
CA ILE A 9 -14.30 6.74 3.55
C ILE A 9 -14.79 8.18 3.34
N ASP A 10 -15.05 8.89 4.43
CA ASP A 10 -15.12 10.35 4.44
C ASP A 10 -13.73 10.97 4.71
N GLU A 11 -13.64 12.29 4.73
CA GLU A 11 -12.38 13.02 4.99
C GLU A 11 -11.81 12.80 6.41
N ASN A 12 -12.63 12.31 7.34
CA ASN A 12 -12.21 11.96 8.70
C ASN A 12 -11.83 10.48 8.83
N ASP A 13 -11.76 9.77 7.70
CA ASP A 13 -11.46 8.34 7.62
C ASP A 13 -12.52 7.46 8.31
N ASN A 14 -13.78 7.90 8.34
CA ASN A 14 -14.89 7.04 8.72
C ASN A 14 -15.35 6.24 7.51
N LYS A 15 -15.55 4.93 7.66
CA LYS A 15 -16.09 4.09 6.58
C LYS A 15 -17.53 4.52 6.23
N ILE A 16 -17.76 4.81 4.94
CA ILE A 16 -19.07 5.17 4.38
C ILE A 16 -19.60 4.15 3.37
N GLY A 17 -18.75 3.26 2.86
CA GLY A 17 -19.17 2.29 1.84
C GLY A 17 -18.03 1.42 1.32
N ALA A 18 -18.23 0.88 0.13
CA ALA A 18 -17.25 0.10 -0.61
C ALA A 18 -17.46 0.29 -2.11
N ASP A 19 -16.39 0.29 -2.87
CA ASP A 19 -16.44 0.28 -4.34
C ASP A 19 -15.25 -0.50 -4.90
N THR A 20 -15.34 -0.88 -6.17
CA THR A 20 -14.27 -1.59 -6.86
C THR A 20 -13.02 -0.73 -6.97
N LYS A 21 -11.85 -1.37 -6.91
CA LYS A 21 -10.55 -0.75 -7.13
C LYS A 21 -10.54 0.06 -8.42
N LYS A 22 -11.14 -0.46 -9.49
CA LYS A 22 -11.32 0.30 -10.74
C LYS A 22 -11.97 1.66 -10.49
N ASN A 23 -13.16 1.70 -9.89
CA ASN A 23 -13.90 2.93 -9.70
C ASN A 23 -13.16 3.91 -8.78
N CYS A 24 -12.48 3.37 -7.75
CA CYS A 24 -11.67 4.14 -6.81
C CYS A 24 -10.51 4.90 -7.46
N HIS A 25 -9.95 4.36 -8.54
CA HIS A 25 -8.74 4.92 -9.16
C HIS A 25 -9.03 5.68 -10.46
N LEU A 26 -10.30 5.83 -10.85
CA LEU A 26 -10.68 6.63 -12.01
C LEU A 26 -10.73 8.12 -11.63
N ASN A 27 -10.00 8.96 -12.36
CA ASN A 27 -9.97 10.41 -12.14
C ASN A 27 -11.37 11.04 -12.18
N GLU A 28 -12.29 10.52 -13.00
CA GLU A 28 -13.67 11.02 -13.07
C GLU A 28 -14.44 10.87 -11.74
N ASN A 29 -14.13 9.85 -10.95
CA ASN A 29 -14.78 9.58 -9.66
C ASN A 29 -14.04 10.30 -8.53
N ILE A 30 -12.71 10.27 -8.58
CA ILE A 30 -11.84 11.05 -7.68
C ILE A 30 -12.18 12.55 -7.75
N ASN A 31 -12.52 13.08 -8.94
CA ASN A 31 -12.92 14.48 -9.09
C ASN A 31 -14.34 14.79 -8.60
N LYS A 32 -15.15 13.76 -8.34
CA LYS A 32 -16.44 13.86 -7.64
C LYS A 32 -16.30 13.71 -6.12
N GLY A 33 -15.07 13.58 -5.61
CA GLY A 33 -14.77 13.44 -4.18
C GLY A 33 -14.70 12.02 -3.68
N LEU A 34 -14.65 11.01 -4.56
CA LEU A 34 -14.52 9.62 -4.14
C LEU A 34 -13.12 9.36 -3.57
N ILE A 35 -13.06 8.92 -2.32
CA ILE A 35 -11.84 8.66 -1.55
C ILE A 35 -11.93 7.28 -0.90
N HIS A 36 -10.79 6.59 -0.84
CA HIS A 36 -10.69 5.27 -0.24
C HIS A 36 -9.52 5.17 0.75
N ARG A 37 -9.61 4.19 1.66
CA ARG A 37 -8.55 3.90 2.62
C ARG A 37 -7.40 3.14 1.93
N ALA A 38 -6.17 3.47 2.30
CA ALA A 38 -4.96 2.83 1.79
C ALA A 38 -3.92 2.61 2.90
N PHE A 39 -2.83 1.95 2.55
CA PHE A 39 -1.65 1.85 3.41
C PHE A 39 -0.36 1.88 2.61
N SER A 40 0.70 2.29 3.31
CA SER A 40 2.05 2.39 2.80
C SER A 40 3.04 1.83 3.82
N VAL A 41 3.71 0.74 3.44
CA VAL A 41 4.69 0.05 4.30
C VAL A 41 6.10 0.56 4.02
N PHE A 42 6.80 0.93 5.08
CA PHE A 42 8.23 1.23 5.09
C PHE A 42 8.95 0.10 5.84
N LEU A 43 9.50 -0.84 5.07
CA LEU A 43 10.24 -1.99 5.58
C LEU A 43 11.73 -1.67 5.64
N PHE A 44 12.30 -1.69 6.83
CA PHE A 44 13.74 -1.56 7.06
C PHE A 44 14.35 -2.91 7.38
N ASN A 45 15.53 -3.21 6.84
CA ASN A 45 16.33 -4.35 7.32
C ASN A 45 17.02 -4.00 8.67
N THR A 46 17.75 -4.95 9.26
CA THR A 46 18.47 -4.71 10.52
C THR A 46 19.66 -3.75 10.40
N GLU A 47 20.07 -3.40 9.17
CA GLU A 47 21.09 -2.40 8.87
C GLU A 47 20.49 -0.99 8.68
N ASN A 48 19.19 -0.79 8.98
CA ASN A 48 18.45 0.45 8.77
C ASN A 48 18.37 0.91 7.30
N LYS A 49 18.52 -0.01 6.34
CA LYS A 49 18.25 0.27 4.93
C LYS A 49 16.77 0.06 4.63
N LEU A 50 16.16 1.02 3.95
CA LEU A 50 14.77 0.97 3.47
C LEU A 50 14.68 0.09 2.22
N LEU A 51 13.74 -0.85 2.19
CA LEU A 51 13.38 -1.58 0.98
C LEU A 51 12.54 -0.68 0.08
N LEU A 52 13.05 -0.33 -1.10
CA LEU A 52 12.27 0.28 -2.16
C LEU A 52 11.87 -0.79 -3.19
N GLN A 53 10.72 -0.58 -3.82
CA GLN A 53 10.31 -1.34 -4.99
C GLN A 53 10.13 -0.45 -6.20
N GLN A 54 10.48 -0.97 -7.37
CA GLN A 54 10.07 -0.42 -8.65
C GLN A 54 8.83 -1.17 -9.11
N ARG A 55 7.74 -0.44 -9.36
CA ARG A 55 6.48 -1.01 -9.85
C ARG A 55 6.69 -1.67 -11.20
N SER A 56 6.05 -2.82 -11.43
CA SER A 56 6.04 -3.44 -12.77
C SER A 56 5.45 -2.49 -13.82
N ASP A 57 5.83 -2.71 -15.08
CA ASP A 57 5.23 -1.96 -16.19
C ASP A 57 3.77 -2.39 -16.45
N ALA A 58 3.31 -3.49 -15.82
CA ALA A 58 1.94 -3.99 -15.91
C ALA A 58 0.98 -3.30 -14.91
N LYS A 59 1.49 -2.50 -13.97
CA LYS A 59 0.65 -1.73 -13.04
C LYS A 59 -0.16 -0.67 -13.78
N ILE A 60 -1.42 -0.52 -13.40
CA ILE A 60 -2.33 0.46 -14.01
C ILE A 60 -1.97 1.88 -13.58
N THR A 61 -1.73 2.10 -12.28
CA THR A 61 -1.24 3.38 -11.75
C THR A 61 0.28 3.35 -11.60
N PHE A 62 0.94 4.42 -12.04
CA PHE A 62 2.39 4.66 -11.87
C PHE A 62 3.29 3.46 -12.29
N PRO A 63 3.15 2.89 -13.50
CA PRO A 63 4.01 1.80 -13.95
C PRO A 63 5.48 2.25 -14.01
N GLY A 64 6.41 1.38 -13.60
CA GLY A 64 7.85 1.64 -13.65
C GLY A 64 8.40 2.60 -12.59
N CYS A 65 7.55 3.26 -11.78
CA CYS A 65 7.99 4.17 -10.73
C CYS A 65 8.61 3.44 -9.54
N PHE A 66 9.68 4.01 -8.97
CA PHE A 66 10.16 3.63 -7.65
C PHE A 66 9.25 4.20 -6.56
N THR A 67 9.02 3.41 -5.51
CA THR A 67 8.22 3.78 -4.35
C THR A 67 8.71 3.00 -3.12
N ASN A 68 8.12 3.25 -1.95
CA ASN A 68 8.42 2.52 -0.71
C ASN A 68 8.00 1.03 -0.82
N SER A 69 8.21 0.27 0.25
CA SER A 69 8.26 -1.19 0.20
C SER A 69 7.00 -1.86 -0.33
N CYS A 70 5.81 -1.36 0.04
CA CYS A 70 4.53 -1.92 -0.42
C CYS A 70 3.39 -0.92 -0.19
N CYS A 71 2.63 -0.59 -1.24
CA CYS A 71 1.46 0.28 -1.16
C CYS A 71 0.24 -0.41 -1.77
N SER A 72 -0.86 -0.47 -1.02
CA SER A 72 -2.11 -1.09 -1.48
C SER A 72 -3.26 -0.73 -0.54
N HIS A 73 -4.39 -1.42 -0.69
CA HIS A 73 -5.63 -1.14 0.01
C HIS A 73 -6.01 -2.25 0.99
N PRO A 74 -6.53 -1.92 2.19
CA PRO A 74 -7.39 -2.84 2.91
C PRO A 74 -8.67 -3.10 2.11
N LEU A 75 -9.08 -4.36 2.07
CA LEU A 75 -10.30 -4.80 1.41
C LEU A 75 -11.51 -4.53 2.29
N SER A 76 -12.63 -4.17 1.68
CA SER A 76 -13.92 -4.07 2.38
C SER A 76 -14.51 -5.48 2.64
N ASN A 77 -13.84 -6.25 3.50
CA ASN A 77 -14.29 -7.56 3.99
C ASN A 77 -14.10 -7.66 5.52
N PRO A 78 -14.80 -8.58 6.21
CA PRO A 78 -14.75 -8.65 7.68
C PRO A 78 -13.35 -8.80 8.29
N GLY A 79 -12.39 -9.39 7.57
CA GLY A 79 -11.03 -9.60 8.06
C GLY A 79 -10.19 -8.32 8.11
N GLU A 80 -10.46 -7.36 7.22
CA GLU A 80 -9.68 -6.13 7.03
C GLU A 80 -10.45 -4.85 7.41
N LEU A 81 -11.70 -4.99 7.86
CA LEU A 81 -12.55 -3.90 8.35
C LEU A 81 -12.36 -3.54 9.83
N GLU A 82 -11.62 -4.32 10.59
CA GLU A 82 -11.39 -4.06 12.02
C GLU A 82 -10.42 -2.88 12.21
N GLU A 83 -10.91 -1.80 12.84
CA GLU A 83 -10.18 -0.53 12.96
C GLU A 83 -9.36 -0.44 14.25
N ASN A 84 -9.67 -1.23 15.27
CA ASN A 84 -8.96 -1.19 16.54
C ASN A 84 -7.46 -1.46 16.35
N ASN A 85 -6.62 -0.53 16.81
CA ASN A 85 -5.17 -0.55 16.65
C ASN A 85 -4.70 -0.75 15.19
N ALA A 86 -5.49 -0.26 14.22
CA ALA A 86 -5.25 -0.40 12.79
C ALA A 86 -5.06 -1.85 12.30
N ILE A 87 -5.60 -2.85 13.02
CA ILE A 87 -5.30 -4.25 12.77
C ILE A 87 -5.78 -4.73 11.39
N GLY A 88 -6.91 -4.23 10.88
CA GLY A 88 -7.42 -4.56 9.54
C GLY A 88 -6.45 -4.12 8.44
N VAL A 89 -5.89 -2.93 8.58
CA VAL A 89 -4.88 -2.39 7.66
C VAL A 89 -3.57 -3.15 7.76
N LYS A 90 -3.12 -3.50 8.97
CA LYS A 90 -1.92 -4.35 9.16
C LYS A 90 -2.08 -5.75 8.53
N ARG A 91 -3.27 -6.35 8.61
CA ARG A 91 -3.58 -7.62 7.93
C ARG A 91 -3.49 -7.48 6.41
N ALA A 92 -4.02 -6.38 5.86
CA ALA A 92 -3.92 -6.07 4.44
C ALA A 92 -2.46 -5.90 3.99
N ALA A 93 -1.65 -5.18 4.79
CA ALA A 93 -0.22 -5.02 4.55
C ALA A 93 0.51 -6.37 4.55
N LYS A 94 0.29 -7.23 5.56
CA LYS A 94 0.84 -8.59 5.60
C LYS A 94 0.46 -9.42 4.36
N ARG A 95 -0.82 -9.36 3.94
CA ARG A 95 -1.28 -10.06 2.73
C ARG A 95 -0.56 -9.57 1.47
N ARG A 96 -0.37 -8.25 1.32
CA ARG A 96 0.27 -7.67 0.12
C ARG A 96 1.78 -7.79 0.13
N LEU A 97 2.44 -7.71 1.29
CA LEU A 97 3.86 -8.07 1.41
C LEU A 97 4.12 -9.51 0.91
N LYS A 98 3.22 -10.45 1.22
CA LYS A 98 3.32 -11.81 0.64
C LYS A 98 3.05 -11.83 -0.86
N ALA A 99 1.99 -11.17 -1.32
CA ALA A 99 1.57 -11.22 -2.70
C ALA A 99 2.53 -10.51 -3.67
N GLU A 100 3.08 -9.36 -3.28
CA GLU A 100 3.93 -8.52 -4.13
C GLU A 100 5.41 -8.88 -3.99
N LEU A 101 5.92 -8.96 -2.76
CA LEU A 101 7.33 -9.17 -2.47
C LEU A 101 7.69 -10.64 -2.18
N GLY A 102 6.69 -11.52 -2.11
CA GLY A 102 6.88 -12.95 -1.83
C GLY A 102 7.17 -13.29 -0.35
N ILE A 103 7.21 -12.29 0.54
CA ILE A 103 7.61 -12.44 1.95
C ILE A 103 6.71 -13.46 2.65
N PRO A 104 7.24 -14.59 3.17
CA PRO A 104 6.44 -15.58 3.87
C PRO A 104 5.61 -14.98 5.01
N LEU A 105 4.37 -15.45 5.19
CA LEU A 105 3.44 -14.85 6.16
C LEU A 105 3.92 -15.03 7.61
N GLU A 106 4.66 -16.10 7.86
CA GLU A 106 5.32 -16.41 9.12
C GLU A 106 6.43 -15.41 9.49
N GLU A 107 7.03 -14.73 8.49
CA GLU A 107 8.04 -13.71 8.74
C GLU A 107 7.43 -12.36 9.15
N VAL A 108 6.13 -12.13 8.91
CA VAL A 108 5.46 -10.86 9.21
C VAL A 108 4.54 -11.01 10.41
N ASP A 109 5.01 -10.69 11.62
CA ASP A 109 4.15 -10.54 12.80
C ASP A 109 3.47 -9.16 12.78
N LEU A 110 2.15 -9.13 13.00
CA LEU A 110 1.38 -7.88 13.05
C LEU A 110 1.70 -7.03 14.28
N ASN A 111 2.28 -7.64 15.33
CA ASN A 111 2.74 -6.95 16.53
C ASN A 111 4.06 -6.21 16.29
N GLU A 112 4.86 -6.64 15.31
CA GLU A 112 6.13 -5.99 14.92
C GLU A 112 5.90 -4.86 13.89
N MET A 113 4.68 -4.73 13.37
CA MET A 113 4.31 -3.70 12.41
C MET A 113 3.72 -2.50 13.12
N ASP A 114 4.43 -1.39 13.15
CA ASP A 114 4.00 -0.17 13.82
C ASP A 114 3.13 0.68 12.90
N TYR A 115 2.00 1.16 13.42
CA TYR A 115 1.20 2.20 12.78
C TYR A 115 1.65 3.55 13.33
N LEU A 116 2.10 4.45 12.46
CA LEU A 116 2.63 5.75 12.86
C LEU A 116 1.57 6.86 12.78
N THR A 117 1.01 7.06 11.59
CA THR A 117 0.07 8.16 11.32
C THR A 117 -0.69 7.89 10.02
N ARG A 118 -1.59 8.81 9.66
CA ARG A 118 -2.30 8.83 8.37
C ARG A 118 -1.90 10.07 7.57
N ILE A 119 -1.81 9.94 6.26
CA ILE A 119 -1.59 11.04 5.33
C ILE A 119 -2.73 11.07 4.33
N TYR A 120 -3.40 12.21 4.21
CA TYR A 120 -4.34 12.46 3.12
C TYR A 120 -3.57 12.94 1.90
N TYR A 121 -3.78 12.31 0.74
CA TYR A 121 -3.19 12.79 -0.51
C TYR A 121 -4.07 12.50 -1.72
N LYS A 122 -3.81 13.24 -2.80
CA LYS A 122 -4.41 13.05 -4.12
C LYS A 122 -3.32 13.20 -5.18
N ALA A 123 -3.21 12.25 -6.09
CA ALA A 123 -2.19 12.23 -7.13
C ALA A 123 -2.78 11.69 -8.45
N GLN A 124 -2.34 12.24 -9.57
CA GLN A 124 -2.77 11.77 -10.90
C GLN A 124 -1.66 10.91 -11.52
N SER A 125 -2.02 9.73 -12.03
CA SER A 125 -1.08 8.87 -12.75
C SER A 125 -1.02 9.24 -14.23
N ASP A 126 -2.18 9.32 -14.88
CA ASP A 126 -2.32 9.73 -16.28
C ASP A 126 -3.69 10.41 -16.50
N GLY A 127 -4.14 10.56 -17.75
CA GLY A 127 -5.44 11.18 -18.05
C GLY A 127 -6.67 10.44 -17.48
N ILE A 128 -6.57 9.15 -17.22
CA ILE A 128 -7.68 8.27 -16.80
C ILE A 128 -7.55 7.90 -15.33
N TRP A 129 -6.35 7.59 -14.86
CA TRP A 129 -6.10 6.98 -13.56
C TRP A 129 -5.40 7.92 -12.57
N GLY A 130 -5.69 7.73 -11.28
CA GLY A 130 -5.09 8.46 -10.17
C GLY A 130 -5.33 7.77 -8.82
N GLU A 131 -4.94 8.46 -7.76
CA GLU A 131 -5.10 8.07 -6.35
C GLU A 131 -5.71 9.23 -5.58
N HIS A 132 -6.60 8.90 -4.64
CA HIS A 132 -7.18 9.83 -3.66
C HIS A 132 -7.46 9.06 -2.38
N GLU A 133 -6.58 9.23 -1.39
CA GLU A 133 -6.46 8.27 -0.30
C GLU A 133 -6.27 8.94 1.06
N VAL A 134 -6.78 8.28 2.11
CA VAL A 134 -6.20 8.38 3.45
C VAL A 134 -5.28 7.18 3.64
N ASP A 135 -3.99 7.46 3.67
CA ASP A 135 -2.92 6.47 3.65
C ASP A 135 -2.35 6.20 5.04
N TYR A 136 -2.47 4.97 5.50
CA TYR A 136 -1.91 4.52 6.78
C TYR A 136 -0.42 4.23 6.64
N ILE A 137 0.40 4.96 7.38
CA ILE A 137 1.85 4.80 7.36
C ILE A 137 2.25 3.71 8.35
N LEU A 138 2.77 2.61 7.80
CA LEU A 138 3.18 1.42 8.53
C LEU A 138 4.69 1.22 8.47
N PHE A 139 5.31 0.93 9.61
CA PHE A 139 6.74 0.61 9.69
C PHE A 139 6.93 -0.85 10.09
N LEU A 140 7.91 -1.50 9.49
CA LEU A 140 8.36 -2.84 9.87
C LEU A 140 9.89 -2.86 9.83
N ARG A 141 10.56 -3.32 10.88
CA ARG A 141 12.02 -3.48 10.87
C ARG A 141 12.39 -4.94 11.03
N LYS A 142 12.80 -5.59 9.94
CA LYS A 142 13.11 -7.02 9.91
C LYS A 142 13.92 -7.39 8.66
N ASN A 143 14.78 -8.40 8.80
CA ASN A 143 15.34 -9.09 7.64
C ASN A 143 14.32 -10.09 7.13
N VAL A 144 14.00 -10.02 5.84
CA VAL A 144 12.95 -10.83 5.22
C VAL A 144 13.48 -11.54 3.98
N THR A 145 12.86 -12.67 3.65
CA THR A 145 13.10 -13.39 2.40
C THR A 145 12.24 -12.78 1.29
N LEU A 146 12.87 -12.39 0.17
CA LEU A 146 12.18 -11.79 -0.97
C LEU A 146 12.09 -12.78 -2.13
N ASN A 147 10.89 -12.90 -2.70
CA ASN A 147 10.62 -13.59 -3.96
C ASN A 147 9.49 -12.86 -4.71
N PRO A 148 9.76 -11.65 -5.24
CA PRO A 148 8.71 -10.77 -5.75
C PRO A 148 7.98 -11.33 -6.98
N ASP A 149 6.70 -11.01 -7.12
CA ASP A 149 5.94 -11.30 -8.33
C ASP A 149 6.33 -10.30 -9.43
N PRO A 150 6.88 -10.75 -10.58
CA PRO A 150 7.28 -9.86 -11.67
C PRO A 150 6.11 -9.09 -12.30
N ASN A 151 4.86 -9.53 -12.10
CA ASN A 151 3.67 -8.78 -12.52
C ASN A 151 3.36 -7.59 -11.61
N GLU A 152 3.89 -7.57 -10.39
CA GLU A 152 3.69 -6.50 -9.42
C GLU A 152 4.94 -5.61 -9.29
N ILE A 153 6.13 -6.22 -9.31
CA ILE A 153 7.42 -5.56 -9.01
C ILE A 153 8.43 -5.83 -10.13
N LYS A 154 8.99 -4.76 -10.69
CA LYS A 154 10.04 -4.80 -11.72
C LYS A 154 11.43 -5.03 -11.13
N SER A 155 11.73 -4.35 -10.02
CA SER A 155 12.99 -4.44 -9.31
C SER A 155 12.81 -3.99 -7.86
N TYR A 156 13.79 -4.25 -7.00
CA TYR A 156 13.80 -3.78 -5.62
C TYR A 156 15.24 -3.52 -5.17
N CYS A 157 15.42 -2.63 -4.20
CA CYS A 157 16.73 -2.36 -3.61
C CYS A 157 16.60 -1.95 -2.14
N TYR A 158 17.63 -2.26 -1.36
CA TYR A 158 17.79 -1.73 -0.01
C TYR A 158 18.69 -0.51 -0.06
N VAL A 159 18.20 0.62 0.43
CA VAL A 159 18.91 1.90 0.39
C VAL A 159 19.04 2.51 1.78
N SER A 160 20.22 3.04 2.07
CA SER A 160 20.50 3.90 3.22
C SER A 160 19.78 5.24 3.11
N LYS A 161 19.83 6.03 4.18
CA LYS A 161 19.25 7.37 4.19
C LYS A 161 19.94 8.30 3.18
N GLU A 162 21.24 8.12 3.00
CA GLU A 162 22.06 8.87 2.06
C GLU A 162 21.69 8.50 0.61
N GLU A 163 21.60 7.20 0.29
CA GLU A 163 21.21 6.71 -1.04
C GLU A 163 19.77 7.09 -1.45
N VAL A 164 18.85 7.31 -0.51
CA VAL A 164 17.49 7.81 -0.82
C VAL A 164 17.50 9.30 -1.25
N ARG A 165 18.52 10.07 -0.82
CA ARG A 165 18.61 11.51 -1.11
C ARG A 165 19.29 11.82 -2.45
N GLU A 166 20.12 10.90 -2.93
CA GLU A 166 20.81 10.98 -4.23
C GLU A 166 19.83 10.79 -5.40
#